data_AF-A0A6N9UZ03-F1
#
_entry.id   AF-A0A6N9UZ03-F1
#
_cell.length_a   1.000
_cell.length_b   1.000
_cell.length_c   1.000
_cell.angle_alpha   90.00
_cell.angle_beta   90.00
_cell.angle_gamma   90.00
#
_symmetry.space_group_name_H-M   'P 1'
#
loop_
_entity.id
_entity.type
_entity.pdbx_description
1 polymer ?
#
loop_
_entity_poly.entity_id
_entity_poly.type
_entity_poly.pdbx_seq_one_letter_code
_entity_poly.pdbx_strand_id
1 'polypeptide(L)'
;MPGRPDADRPQVRAPGHQPDIANGPPCPWCSTPNRPDRHYCARCAMPLVASGDQATARAPWWRRLFGGRRRETPWAGDRPRLRRVFDRIGTWITVAVLATLAVLGFMYIPDGIQNTRDHFAKRAPVSPDGIKASRSFPGHDPKLLVDKLSNTWWGPGITESGQGQWIEATFTEPTRLLDVIITPGVSSSANKLQESALPHRIKATITMKDGSIKTRDLTLDQGAGGQRRPFRVGEVTKVRFTIESAHAASAEKQVAIAEIEFFGPSSANRSS
;
A
#
# COMPACT_ATOMS: atom_id res chain seq x y z
N MET A 1 34.28 -49.84 -85.01
CA MET A 1 35.47 -49.53 -84.19
C MET A 1 35.13 -49.81 -82.73
N PRO A 2 35.98 -50.51 -81.96
CA PRO A 2 35.71 -50.78 -80.55
C PRO A 2 35.80 -49.49 -79.73
N GLY A 3 34.94 -49.36 -78.71
CA GLY A 3 34.84 -48.19 -77.84
C GLY A 3 36.11 -47.95 -77.02
N ARG A 4 36.53 -46.68 -76.95
CA ARG A 4 37.64 -46.21 -76.11
C ARG A 4 37.30 -46.49 -74.64
N PRO A 5 38.18 -47.12 -73.83
CA PRO A 5 37.90 -47.32 -72.42
C PRO A 5 37.81 -45.97 -71.70
N ASP A 6 36.80 -45.83 -70.85
CA ASP A 6 36.64 -44.67 -69.96
C ASP A 6 37.84 -44.58 -69.01
N ALA A 7 38.32 -43.35 -68.78
CA ALA A 7 39.41 -43.10 -67.84
C ALA A 7 38.98 -43.49 -66.42
N ASP A 8 39.84 -44.24 -65.72
CA ASP A 8 39.59 -44.66 -64.35
C ASP A 8 39.31 -43.44 -63.44
N ARG A 9 38.27 -43.54 -62.61
CA ARG A 9 37.90 -42.48 -61.67
C ARG A 9 39.09 -42.25 -60.71
N PRO A 10 39.54 -40.99 -60.52
CA PRO A 10 40.66 -40.71 -59.62
C PRO A 10 40.35 -41.22 -58.21
N GLN A 11 41.17 -42.16 -57.74
CA GLN A 11 41.13 -42.65 -56.38
C GLN A 11 41.64 -41.52 -55.46
N VAL A 12 40.74 -40.94 -54.68
CA VAL A 12 41.11 -39.99 -53.62
C VAL A 12 41.89 -40.78 -52.57
N ARG A 13 43.21 -40.58 -52.49
CA ARG A 13 43.98 -41.08 -51.34
C ARG A 13 43.45 -40.37 -50.10
N ALA A 14 42.81 -41.11 -49.20
CA ALA A 14 42.70 -40.65 -47.83
C ALA A 14 44.13 -40.42 -47.31
N PRO A 15 44.42 -39.29 -46.64
CA PRO A 15 45.73 -39.08 -46.05
C PRO A 15 46.06 -40.29 -45.17
N GLY A 16 47.15 -40.99 -45.52
CA GLY A 16 47.58 -42.18 -44.81
C GLY A 16 47.78 -41.86 -43.34
N HIS A 17 47.33 -42.74 -42.44
CA HIS A 17 47.55 -42.60 -41.02
C HIS A 17 49.05 -42.73 -40.75
N GLN A 18 49.74 -41.60 -40.68
CA GLN A 18 51.05 -41.56 -40.08
C GLN A 18 50.82 -41.54 -38.56
N PRO A 19 51.28 -42.56 -37.81
CA PRO A 19 51.28 -42.48 -36.37
C PRO A 19 52.19 -41.32 -35.99
N ASP A 20 51.58 -40.17 -35.68
CA ASP A 20 52.29 -38.99 -35.22
C ASP A 20 52.89 -39.37 -33.86
N ILE A 21 54.20 -39.66 -33.86
CA ILE A 21 54.89 -40.30 -32.75
C ILE A 21 54.77 -39.41 -31.51
N ALA A 22 54.27 -40.04 -30.46
CA ALA A 22 53.63 -39.46 -29.31
C ALA A 22 54.64 -39.00 -28.24
N ASN A 23 54.56 -37.74 -27.86
CA ASN A 23 54.98 -37.25 -26.54
C ASN A 23 53.89 -36.35 -25.90
N GLY A 24 52.69 -36.30 -26.49
CA GLY A 24 51.56 -35.52 -25.95
C GLY A 24 50.48 -36.43 -25.35
N PRO A 25 49.63 -35.89 -24.47
CA PRO A 25 48.58 -36.66 -23.82
C PRO A 25 47.59 -37.26 -24.84
N PRO A 26 47.05 -38.46 -24.58
CA PRO A 26 46.06 -39.07 -25.45
C PRO A 26 44.76 -38.25 -25.45
N CYS A 27 44.05 -38.27 -26.58
CA CYS A 27 42.74 -37.62 -26.68
C CYS A 27 41.79 -38.21 -25.62
N PRO A 28 41.13 -37.40 -24.78
CA PRO A 28 40.25 -37.90 -23.72
C PRO A 28 39.00 -38.62 -24.24
N TRP A 29 38.73 -38.58 -25.54
CA TRP A 29 37.49 -39.11 -26.14
C TRP A 29 37.71 -40.42 -26.91
N CYS A 30 38.81 -40.53 -27.63
CA CYS A 30 39.11 -41.69 -28.49
C CYS A 30 40.49 -42.31 -28.21
N SER A 31 41.17 -41.84 -27.15
CA SER A 31 42.47 -42.31 -26.67
C SER A 31 43.61 -42.26 -27.69
N THR A 32 43.43 -41.55 -28.81
CA THR A 32 44.46 -41.43 -29.85
C THR A 32 45.58 -40.52 -29.34
N PRO A 33 46.85 -40.94 -29.37
CA PRO A 33 47.98 -40.08 -29.03
C PRO A 33 48.04 -38.89 -29.98
N ASN A 34 48.26 -37.69 -29.45
CA ASN A 34 48.37 -36.47 -30.24
C ASN A 34 49.64 -35.70 -29.81
N ARG A 35 50.17 -34.89 -30.71
CA ARG A 35 51.29 -34.00 -30.38
C ARG A 35 50.83 -32.91 -29.38
N PRO A 36 51.71 -32.46 -28.46
CA PRO A 36 51.34 -31.49 -27.43
C PRO A 36 50.96 -30.11 -27.99
N ASP A 37 51.36 -29.78 -29.22
CA ASP A 37 51.02 -28.53 -29.93
C ASP A 37 49.67 -28.57 -30.66
N ARG A 38 48.95 -29.71 -30.67
CA ARG A 38 47.61 -29.79 -31.28
C ARG A 38 46.53 -29.35 -30.30
N HIS A 39 45.59 -28.54 -30.82
CA HIS A 39 44.37 -28.17 -30.09
C HIS A 39 43.20 -29.13 -30.35
N TYR A 40 43.24 -29.91 -31.45
CA TYR A 40 42.19 -30.86 -31.85
C TYR A 40 42.79 -32.23 -32.19
N CYS A 41 42.03 -33.29 -31.87
CA CYS A 41 42.43 -34.67 -32.11
C CYS A 41 42.54 -34.97 -33.61
N ALA A 42 43.67 -35.53 -34.03
CA ALA A 42 43.91 -35.91 -35.42
C ALA A 42 42.97 -37.00 -35.96
N ARG A 43 42.28 -37.75 -35.07
CA ARG A 43 41.37 -38.83 -35.47
C ARG A 43 39.90 -38.43 -35.41
N CYS A 44 39.43 -37.95 -34.27
CA CYS A 44 38.00 -37.64 -34.06
C CYS A 44 37.68 -36.14 -34.10
N ALA A 45 38.67 -35.28 -34.35
CA ALA A 45 38.53 -33.81 -34.37
C ALA A 45 38.01 -33.17 -33.07
N MET A 46 37.92 -33.91 -31.96
CA MET A 46 37.54 -33.36 -30.66
C MET A 46 38.66 -32.49 -30.06
N PRO A 47 38.34 -31.39 -29.36
CA PRO A 47 39.35 -30.54 -28.74
C PRO A 47 40.11 -31.33 -27.67
N LEU A 48 41.45 -31.24 -27.71
CA LEU A 48 42.34 -31.94 -26.78
C LEU A 48 42.43 -31.20 -25.44
N VAL A 49 42.25 -29.88 -25.47
CA VAL A 49 42.01 -29.08 -24.28
C VAL A 49 40.50 -29.08 -24.08
N ALA A 50 40.01 -29.83 -23.09
CA ALA A 50 38.67 -29.56 -22.61
C ALA A 50 38.69 -28.10 -22.11
N SER A 51 37.91 -27.21 -22.73
CA SER A 51 37.59 -25.89 -22.16
C SER A 51 36.80 -25.98 -20.84
N GLY A 52 36.93 -27.11 -20.13
CA GLY A 52 36.16 -27.57 -18.99
C GLY A 52 36.90 -27.48 -17.65
N ASP A 53 38.09 -26.89 -17.61
CA ASP A 53 38.73 -26.47 -16.34
C ASP A 53 38.14 -25.15 -15.79
N GLN A 54 37.04 -24.67 -16.36
CA GLN A 54 36.07 -23.89 -15.59
C GLN A 54 35.31 -24.88 -14.69
N ALA A 55 36.00 -25.33 -13.64
CA ALA A 55 35.41 -26.00 -12.50
C ALA A 55 34.05 -25.38 -12.19
N THR A 56 33.08 -26.26 -11.97
CA THR A 56 31.71 -26.02 -11.54
C THR A 56 31.64 -25.32 -10.18
N ALA A 57 32.29 -24.17 -10.01
CA ALA A 57 31.96 -23.23 -8.97
C ALA A 57 30.54 -22.74 -9.28
N ARG A 58 29.55 -23.28 -8.55
CA ARG A 58 28.16 -22.84 -8.66
C ARG A 58 28.14 -21.33 -8.50
N ALA A 59 27.84 -20.60 -9.57
CA ALA A 59 27.79 -19.15 -9.54
C ALA A 59 26.92 -18.68 -8.35
N PRO A 60 27.25 -17.59 -7.65
CA PRO A 60 26.38 -17.09 -6.59
C PRO A 60 24.98 -16.79 -7.14
N TRP A 61 23.94 -16.97 -6.31
CA TRP A 61 22.53 -16.95 -6.75
C TRP A 61 22.14 -15.68 -7.52
N TRP A 62 22.69 -14.53 -7.14
CA TRP A 62 22.47 -13.26 -7.84
C TRP A 62 23.05 -13.24 -9.26
N ARG A 63 24.22 -13.88 -9.51
CA ARG A 63 24.77 -14.05 -10.88
C ARG A 63 23.99 -15.07 -11.69
N ARG A 64 23.25 -15.97 -11.07
CA ARG A 64 22.33 -16.87 -11.78
C ARG A 64 21.04 -16.17 -12.21
N LEU A 65 20.59 -15.18 -11.44
CA LEU A 65 19.42 -14.36 -11.74
C LEU A 65 19.72 -13.20 -12.70
N PHE A 66 20.88 -12.55 -12.57
CA PHE A 66 21.23 -11.34 -13.33
C PHE A 66 22.42 -11.50 -14.29
N GLY A 67 23.18 -12.59 -14.20
CA GLY A 67 24.32 -12.83 -15.08
C GLY A 67 23.87 -13.43 -16.42
N GLY A 68 24.26 -12.79 -17.52
CA GLY A 68 24.14 -13.40 -18.84
C GLY A 68 24.92 -14.71 -18.87
N ARG A 69 24.24 -15.84 -19.12
CA ARG A 69 24.88 -17.15 -19.22
C ARG A 69 26.01 -17.08 -20.25
N ARG A 70 27.23 -17.48 -19.84
CA ARG A 70 28.40 -17.64 -20.71
C ARG A 70 27.99 -18.57 -21.85
N ARG A 71 27.92 -18.03 -23.07
CA ARG A 71 27.45 -18.79 -24.24
C ARG A 71 28.56 -19.73 -24.67
N GLU A 72 28.26 -21.02 -24.70
CA GLU A 72 28.93 -21.91 -25.65
C GLU A 72 28.60 -21.41 -27.06
N THR A 73 29.61 -21.30 -27.92
CA THR A 73 29.46 -20.94 -29.32
C THR A 73 28.54 -21.96 -30.00
N PRO A 74 27.40 -21.53 -30.59
CA PRO A 74 26.48 -22.44 -31.25
C PRO A 74 27.16 -23.20 -32.39
N TRP A 75 26.84 -24.48 -32.53
CA TRP A 75 27.34 -25.31 -33.63
C TRP A 75 26.68 -24.93 -34.96
N ALA A 76 27.34 -25.20 -36.09
CA ALA A 76 26.74 -25.04 -37.40
C ALA A 76 25.53 -26.00 -37.56
N GLY A 77 24.33 -25.45 -37.70
CA GLY A 77 23.07 -26.21 -37.79
C GLY A 77 22.16 -26.12 -36.54
N ASP A 78 22.65 -25.51 -35.47
CA ASP A 78 21.89 -25.39 -34.23
C ASP A 78 20.81 -24.29 -34.36
N ARG A 79 19.53 -24.67 -34.31
CA ARG A 79 18.40 -23.72 -34.43
C ARG A 79 18.08 -23.11 -33.06
N PRO A 80 18.32 -21.80 -32.83
CA PRO A 80 18.02 -21.19 -31.55
C PRO A 80 16.52 -21.26 -31.26
N ARG A 81 16.16 -21.90 -30.13
CA ARG A 81 14.77 -22.08 -29.70
C ARG A 81 14.11 -20.71 -29.48
N LEU A 82 13.00 -20.43 -30.18
CA LEU A 82 12.24 -19.16 -30.14
C LEU A 82 11.72 -18.77 -28.75
N ARG A 83 11.64 -19.73 -27.80
CA ARG A 83 11.27 -19.51 -26.38
C ARG A 83 12.03 -18.34 -25.72
N ARG A 84 13.26 -18.06 -26.15
CA ARG A 84 14.13 -17.04 -25.54
C ARG A 84 13.65 -15.60 -25.71
N VAL A 85 12.87 -15.29 -26.75
CA VAL A 85 12.33 -13.93 -26.96
C VAL A 85 11.23 -13.64 -25.94
N PHE A 86 10.36 -14.62 -25.70
CA PHE A 86 9.26 -14.51 -24.75
C PHE A 86 9.74 -14.47 -23.28
N ASP A 87 10.83 -15.17 -22.94
CA ASP A 87 11.43 -15.11 -21.59
C ASP A 87 11.90 -13.69 -21.22
N ARG A 88 12.41 -12.93 -22.21
CA ARG A 88 12.86 -11.55 -22.01
C ARG A 88 11.67 -10.61 -21.80
N ILE A 89 10.58 -10.80 -22.56
CA ILE A 89 9.34 -10.04 -22.39
C ILE A 89 8.74 -10.30 -21.01
N GLY A 90 8.67 -11.57 -20.58
CA GLY A 90 8.20 -11.93 -19.25
C GLY A 90 9.03 -11.27 -18.13
N THR A 91 10.35 -11.26 -18.28
CA THR A 91 11.24 -10.57 -17.33
C THR A 91 10.97 -9.07 -17.24
N TRP A 92 10.80 -8.40 -18.39
CA TRP A 92 10.48 -6.96 -18.41
C TRP A 92 9.09 -6.66 -17.83
N ILE A 93 8.11 -7.52 -18.07
CA ILE A 93 6.78 -7.41 -17.45
C ILE A 93 6.91 -7.56 -15.93
N THR A 94 7.64 -8.55 -15.44
CA THR A 94 7.87 -8.74 -14.00
C THR A 94 8.56 -7.53 -13.38
N VAL A 95 9.60 -6.99 -14.03
CA VAL A 95 10.30 -5.78 -13.57
C VAL A 95 9.34 -4.59 -13.54
N ALA A 96 8.53 -4.40 -14.58
CA ALA A 96 7.55 -3.31 -14.65
C ALA A 96 6.49 -3.43 -13.54
N VAL A 97 5.99 -4.63 -13.27
CA VAL A 97 5.04 -4.90 -12.19
C VAL A 97 5.67 -4.61 -10.83
N LEU A 98 6.88 -5.10 -10.56
CA LEU A 98 7.58 -4.85 -9.31
C LEU A 98 7.91 -3.37 -9.11
N ALA A 99 8.35 -2.68 -10.16
CA ALA A 99 8.59 -1.24 -10.11
C ALA A 99 7.29 -0.48 -9.84
N THR A 100 6.18 -0.86 -10.49
CA THR A 100 4.86 -0.26 -10.24
C THR A 100 4.42 -0.50 -8.79
N LEU A 101 4.54 -1.71 -8.27
CA LEU A 101 4.22 -2.03 -6.88
C LEU A 101 5.12 -1.28 -5.89
N ALA A 102 6.40 -1.09 -6.21
CA ALA A 102 7.32 -0.31 -5.38
C ALA A 102 6.94 1.18 -5.37
N VAL A 103 6.58 1.76 -6.52
CA VAL A 103 6.10 3.14 -6.63
C VAL A 103 4.78 3.32 -5.87
N LEU A 104 3.80 2.43 -6.10
CA LEU A 104 2.53 2.45 -5.37
C LEU A 104 2.75 2.27 -3.86
N GLY A 105 3.61 1.34 -3.47
CA GLY A 105 4.02 1.15 -2.08
C GLY A 105 4.58 2.45 -1.50
N PHE A 106 5.58 3.03 -2.14
CA PHE A 106 6.19 4.28 -1.67
C PHE A 106 5.16 5.43 -1.51
N MET A 107 4.23 5.57 -2.45
CA MET A 107 3.20 6.62 -2.41
C MET A 107 2.11 6.39 -1.35
N TYR A 108 1.63 5.15 -1.19
CA TYR A 108 0.43 4.86 -0.37
C TYR A 108 0.73 4.26 1.01
N ILE A 109 1.94 3.76 1.27
CA ILE A 109 2.32 3.21 2.58
C ILE A 109 2.22 4.25 3.71
N PRO A 110 2.64 5.52 3.57
CA PRO A 110 2.59 6.48 4.67
C PRO A 110 1.17 6.74 5.18
N ASP A 111 0.22 6.94 4.27
CA ASP A 111 -1.20 7.18 4.61
C ASP A 111 -1.87 5.89 5.11
N GLY A 112 -1.55 4.74 4.49
CA GLY A 112 -2.01 3.43 4.92
C GLY A 112 -1.60 3.11 6.37
N ILE A 113 -0.32 3.33 6.71
CA ILE A 113 0.20 3.11 8.07
C ILE A 113 -0.50 4.01 9.09
N GLN A 114 -0.70 5.30 8.78
CA GLN A 114 -1.39 6.21 9.70
C GLN A 114 -2.85 5.80 9.91
N ASN A 115 -3.57 5.43 8.86
CA ASN A 115 -4.96 5.00 8.96
C ASN A 115 -5.09 3.68 9.75
N THR A 116 -4.16 2.74 9.57
CA THR A 116 -4.09 1.52 10.38
C THR A 116 -3.77 1.83 11.84
N ARG A 117 -2.79 2.71 12.11
CA ARG A 117 -2.46 3.15 13.48
C ARG A 117 -3.65 3.82 14.17
N ASP A 118 -4.36 4.71 13.49
CA ASP A 118 -5.54 5.41 14.02
C ASP A 118 -6.72 4.44 14.29
N HIS A 119 -6.80 3.34 13.54
CA HIS A 119 -7.77 2.29 13.79
C HIS A 119 -7.51 1.60 15.15
N PHE A 120 -6.27 1.20 15.39
CA PHE A 120 -5.85 0.44 16.58
C PHE A 120 -5.39 1.31 17.77
N ALA A 121 -5.32 2.63 17.61
CA ALA A 121 -4.90 3.52 18.69
C ALA A 121 -5.85 3.46 19.89
N LYS A 122 -5.29 3.41 21.10
CA LYS A 122 -6.07 3.62 22.33
C LYS A 122 -6.58 5.07 22.33
N ARG A 123 -7.88 5.25 22.57
CA ARG A 123 -8.51 6.59 22.62
C ARG A 123 -8.34 7.23 23.99
N ALA A 124 -8.10 8.54 24.00
CA ALA A 124 -8.09 9.38 25.19
C ALA A 124 -8.95 10.64 24.94
N PRO A 125 -9.70 11.13 25.95
CA PRO A 125 -10.46 12.37 25.83
C PRO A 125 -9.57 13.55 25.48
N VAL A 126 -10.08 14.45 24.66
CA VAL A 126 -9.46 15.70 24.22
C VAL A 126 -10.45 16.82 24.47
N SER A 127 -10.01 17.88 25.14
CA SER A 127 -10.81 19.09 25.35
C SER A 127 -10.48 20.12 24.27
N PRO A 128 -11.48 20.78 23.65
CA PRO A 128 -11.22 21.93 22.81
C PRO A 128 -10.83 23.15 23.66
N ASP A 129 -10.06 24.06 23.07
CA ASP A 129 -9.64 25.31 23.73
C ASP A 129 -10.73 26.38 23.69
N GLY A 130 -11.65 26.28 22.73
CA GLY A 130 -12.75 27.22 22.57
C GLY A 130 -13.98 26.53 22.00
N ILE A 131 -15.14 27.03 22.40
CA ILE A 131 -16.44 26.59 21.88
C ILE A 131 -17.38 27.79 21.74
N LYS A 132 -18.05 27.88 20.60
CA LYS A 132 -19.04 28.91 20.30
C LYS A 132 -20.17 28.32 19.46
N ALA A 133 -21.28 29.03 19.37
CA ALA A 133 -22.43 28.59 18.57
C ALA A 133 -22.99 29.74 17.73
N SER A 134 -23.84 29.39 16.76
CA SER A 134 -24.63 30.37 16.01
C SER A 134 -25.56 31.17 16.93
N ARG A 135 -26.14 30.50 17.93
CA ARG A 135 -27.10 31.02 18.91
C ARG A 135 -27.01 30.22 20.21
N SER A 136 -27.54 30.78 21.29
CA SER A 136 -27.77 30.09 22.55
C SER A 136 -29.16 30.43 23.06
N PHE A 137 -29.87 29.43 23.57
CA PHE A 137 -31.05 29.66 24.42
C PHE A 137 -30.57 30.23 25.77
N PRO A 138 -31.27 31.21 26.38
CA PRO A 138 -30.82 31.81 27.64
C PRO A 138 -30.55 30.76 28.72
N GLY A 139 -29.35 30.78 29.30
CA GLY A 139 -28.89 29.80 30.30
C GLY A 139 -28.34 28.48 29.74
N HIS A 140 -28.37 28.30 28.41
CA HIS A 140 -27.98 27.07 27.71
C HIS A 140 -26.88 27.35 26.69
N ASP A 141 -25.75 27.86 27.18
CA ASP A 141 -24.60 28.29 26.39
C ASP A 141 -23.77 27.12 25.85
N PRO A 142 -23.02 27.32 24.74
CA PRO A 142 -22.23 26.26 24.11
C PRO A 142 -21.14 25.66 25.01
N LYS A 143 -20.71 26.38 26.06
CA LYS A 143 -19.72 25.88 27.02
C LYS A 143 -20.21 24.66 27.81
N LEU A 144 -21.53 24.50 27.94
CA LEU A 144 -22.12 23.35 28.62
C LEU A 144 -21.87 22.04 27.86
N LEU A 145 -21.58 22.10 26.55
CA LEU A 145 -21.31 20.89 25.77
C LEU A 145 -19.99 20.18 26.13
N VAL A 146 -19.12 20.83 26.90
CA VAL A 146 -17.78 20.32 27.22
C VAL A 146 -17.48 20.42 28.72
N ASP A 147 -18.50 20.64 29.55
CA ASP A 147 -18.39 20.79 31.00
C ASP A 147 -18.29 19.45 31.76
N LYS A 148 -18.41 18.33 31.04
CA LYS A 148 -18.39 16.95 31.56
C LYS A 148 -19.61 16.57 32.40
N LEU A 149 -20.70 17.33 32.28
CA LEU A 149 -21.96 17.04 32.93
C LEU A 149 -22.97 16.54 31.89
N SER A 150 -23.65 15.44 32.21
CA SER A 150 -24.59 14.81 31.29
C SER A 150 -26.04 15.27 31.50
N ASN A 151 -26.25 16.38 32.20
CA ASN A 151 -27.54 16.97 32.52
C ASN A 151 -27.57 18.51 32.36
N THR A 152 -26.50 19.09 31.84
CA THR A 152 -26.48 20.44 31.26
C THR A 152 -26.57 20.27 29.75
N TRP A 153 -27.01 21.32 29.04
CA TRP A 153 -27.19 21.22 27.60
C TRP A 153 -27.14 22.58 26.93
N TRP A 154 -26.71 22.58 25.67
CA TRP A 154 -26.85 23.69 24.74
C TRP A 154 -28.03 23.44 23.80
N GLY A 155 -28.74 24.52 23.47
CA GLY A 155 -29.70 24.54 22.37
C GLY A 155 -29.74 25.94 21.75
N PRO A 156 -30.15 26.05 20.47
CA PRO A 156 -30.12 27.34 19.76
C PRO A 156 -31.26 28.30 20.13
N GLY A 157 -32.22 27.86 20.94
CA GLY A 157 -33.41 28.65 21.30
C GLY A 157 -34.39 28.82 20.13
N ILE A 158 -34.37 27.89 19.18
CA ILE A 158 -35.29 27.85 18.03
C ILE A 158 -36.03 26.52 18.08
N THR A 159 -37.35 26.57 17.97
CA THR A 159 -38.21 25.38 17.91
C THR A 159 -38.06 24.66 16.56
N GLU A 160 -38.80 23.58 16.35
CA GLU A 160 -38.64 22.67 15.20
C GLU A 160 -37.27 21.97 15.21
N SER A 161 -36.66 21.81 14.03
CA SER A 161 -35.45 21.02 13.86
C SER A 161 -34.16 21.77 14.17
N GLY A 162 -34.20 23.08 14.39
CA GLY A 162 -33.00 23.90 14.54
C GLY A 162 -32.04 23.82 13.34
N GLN A 163 -32.53 23.47 12.15
CA GLN A 163 -31.71 23.30 10.95
C GLN A 163 -30.86 24.54 10.66
N GLY A 164 -29.59 24.30 10.30
CA GLY A 164 -28.60 25.33 10.00
C GLY A 164 -27.94 25.95 11.23
N GLN A 165 -28.43 25.69 12.45
CA GLN A 165 -27.76 26.10 13.67
C GLN A 165 -26.51 25.25 13.90
N TRP A 166 -25.49 25.85 14.47
CA TRP A 166 -24.18 25.21 14.55
C TRP A 166 -23.43 25.50 15.84
N ILE A 167 -22.52 24.59 16.17
CA ILE A 167 -21.52 24.71 17.23
C ILE A 167 -20.14 24.59 16.58
N GLU A 168 -19.18 25.38 17.01
CA GLU A 168 -17.80 25.35 16.54
C GLU A 168 -16.85 25.18 17.72
N ALA A 169 -16.10 24.08 17.71
CA ALA A 169 -15.00 23.81 18.61
C ALA A 169 -13.67 24.18 17.93
N THR A 170 -12.76 24.81 18.68
CA THR A 170 -11.44 25.22 18.20
C THR A 170 -10.34 24.57 19.03
N PHE A 171 -9.24 24.23 18.36
CA PHE A 171 -8.03 23.66 18.94
C PHE A 171 -6.86 24.58 18.55
N THR A 172 -6.27 25.23 19.54
CA THR A 172 -5.13 26.15 19.39
C THR A 172 -3.91 25.38 18.90
N GLU A 173 -3.67 24.22 19.49
CA GLU A 173 -2.69 23.25 19.00
C GLU A 173 -3.38 22.26 18.03
N PRO A 174 -2.83 22.03 16.83
CA PRO A 174 -3.38 21.05 15.90
C PRO A 174 -3.54 19.68 16.55
N THR A 175 -4.78 19.22 16.65
CA THR A 175 -5.11 18.03 17.46
C THR A 175 -5.65 16.91 16.59
N ARG A 176 -5.10 15.70 16.74
CA ARG A 176 -5.56 14.53 16.00
C ARG A 176 -6.84 13.95 16.60
N LEU A 177 -7.93 13.95 15.84
CA LEU A 177 -9.23 13.42 16.27
C LEU A 177 -9.53 12.05 15.64
N LEU A 178 -9.89 11.09 16.49
CA LEU A 178 -10.21 9.71 16.14
C LEU A 178 -11.70 9.43 16.22
N ASP A 179 -12.37 9.86 17.29
CA ASP A 179 -13.80 9.65 17.52
C ASP A 179 -14.42 10.91 18.14
N VAL A 180 -15.73 11.03 17.98
CA VAL A 180 -16.56 11.99 18.70
C VAL A 180 -17.69 11.22 19.39
N ILE A 181 -18.07 11.63 20.59
CA ILE A 181 -19.30 11.17 21.25
C ILE A 181 -20.21 12.39 21.36
N ILE A 182 -21.46 12.23 20.94
CA ILE A 182 -22.48 13.27 21.08
C ILE A 182 -23.60 12.70 21.93
N THR A 183 -23.94 13.38 23.03
CA THR A 183 -25.09 13.03 23.88
C THR A 183 -26.27 13.90 23.46
N PRO A 184 -27.24 13.37 22.70
CA PRO A 184 -28.39 14.14 22.25
C PRO A 184 -29.37 14.44 23.38
N GLY A 185 -30.09 15.54 23.27
CA GLY A 185 -31.14 15.95 24.20
C GLY A 185 -30.62 16.75 25.39
N VAL A 186 -31.47 16.90 26.40
CA VAL A 186 -31.16 17.67 27.63
C VAL A 186 -30.35 16.87 28.65
N SER A 187 -30.26 15.55 28.47
CA SER A 187 -29.51 14.66 29.36
C SER A 187 -29.22 13.29 28.73
N SER A 188 -28.22 12.59 29.26
CA SER A 188 -27.97 11.16 28.95
C SER A 188 -29.08 10.21 29.41
N SER A 189 -30.00 10.64 30.28
CA SER A 189 -31.00 9.77 30.90
C SER A 189 -32.20 9.47 29.99
N ALA A 190 -32.61 8.19 29.92
CA ALA A 190 -33.68 7.74 29.03
C ALA A 190 -35.06 8.36 29.33
N ASN A 191 -35.36 8.67 30.58
CA ASN A 191 -36.60 9.33 31.00
C ASN A 191 -36.69 10.81 30.54
N LYS A 192 -35.59 11.38 30.03
CA LYS A 192 -35.50 12.78 29.57
C LYS A 192 -35.57 12.93 28.05
N LEU A 193 -35.65 11.83 27.29
CA LEU A 193 -35.61 11.85 25.82
C LEU A 193 -36.71 12.67 25.14
N GLN A 194 -37.84 12.87 25.82
CA GLN A 194 -38.99 13.59 25.27
C GLN A 194 -39.00 15.09 25.60
N GLU A 195 -38.07 15.59 26.41
CA GLU A 195 -38.06 16.99 26.86
C GLU A 195 -37.55 17.98 25.81
N SER A 196 -36.94 17.48 24.72
CA SER A 196 -36.44 18.27 23.61
C SER A 196 -36.54 17.49 22.30
N ALA A 197 -36.34 18.16 21.17
CA ALA A 197 -36.00 17.48 19.93
C ALA A 197 -34.55 16.97 20.01
N LEU A 198 -34.27 15.82 19.41
CA LEU A 198 -32.92 15.22 19.43
C LEU A 198 -32.26 15.46 18.08
N PRO A 199 -30.99 15.89 18.00
CA PRO A 199 -30.31 16.02 16.72
C PRO A 199 -30.29 14.66 16.00
N HIS A 200 -30.53 14.66 14.69
CA HIS A 200 -30.52 13.46 13.86
C HIS A 200 -29.34 13.49 12.88
N ARG A 201 -29.36 14.40 11.90
CA ARG A 201 -28.27 14.57 10.93
C ARG A 201 -27.46 15.80 11.31
N ILE A 202 -26.15 15.62 11.45
CA ILE A 202 -25.20 16.70 11.74
C ILE A 202 -24.11 16.66 10.69
N LYS A 203 -23.87 17.79 10.02
CA LYS A 203 -22.71 17.97 9.14
C LYS A 203 -21.56 18.56 9.94
N ALA A 204 -20.47 17.82 10.04
CA ALA A 204 -19.22 18.31 10.57
C ALA A 204 -18.38 18.92 9.43
N THR A 205 -18.05 20.20 9.54
CA THR A 205 -17.07 20.89 8.68
C THR A 205 -15.76 21.03 9.47
N ILE A 206 -14.72 20.36 8.99
CA ILE A 206 -13.43 20.22 9.66
C ILE A 206 -12.40 21.08 8.94
N THR A 207 -11.76 22.00 9.67
CA THR A 207 -10.56 22.70 9.20
C THR A 207 -9.34 21.96 9.71
N MET A 208 -8.56 21.45 8.76
CA MET A 208 -7.32 20.72 8.98
C MET A 208 -6.18 21.68 9.35
N LYS A 209 -5.07 21.14 9.87
CA LYS A 209 -3.88 21.94 10.21
C LYS A 209 -3.27 22.73 9.03
N ASP A 210 -3.44 22.23 7.81
CA ASP A 210 -2.96 22.85 6.57
C ASP A 210 -3.96 23.87 5.99
N GLY A 211 -5.05 24.14 6.70
CA GLY A 211 -6.13 25.02 6.26
C GLY A 211 -7.13 24.37 5.31
N SER A 212 -6.89 23.14 4.84
CA SER A 212 -7.85 22.43 4.00
C SER A 212 -9.14 22.11 4.76
N ILE A 213 -10.25 22.06 4.03
CA ILE A 213 -11.58 21.79 4.60
C ILE A 213 -12.03 20.39 4.18
N LYS A 214 -12.48 19.61 5.16
CA LYS A 214 -13.15 18.32 4.96
C LYS A 214 -14.54 18.36 5.57
N THR A 215 -15.43 17.52 5.06
CA THR A 215 -16.76 17.34 5.63
C THR A 215 -17.00 15.90 6.04
N ARG A 216 -17.82 15.70 7.08
CA ARG A 216 -18.31 14.40 7.54
C ARG A 216 -19.76 14.52 7.95
N ASP A 217 -20.60 13.62 7.47
CA ASP A 217 -21.98 13.52 7.93
C ASP A 217 -22.05 12.55 9.11
N LEU A 218 -22.66 13.00 10.21
CA LEU A 218 -22.93 12.22 11.40
C LEU A 218 -24.43 11.98 11.50
N THR A 219 -24.82 10.75 11.79
CA THR A 219 -26.22 10.37 12.01
C THR A 219 -26.38 9.88 13.42
N LEU A 220 -27.29 10.45 14.19
CA LEU A 220 -27.59 10.11 15.56
C LEU A 220 -28.96 9.44 15.65
N ASP A 221 -29.05 8.43 16.50
CA ASP A 221 -30.25 7.65 16.73
C ASP A 221 -31.14 8.36 17.75
N GLN A 222 -32.44 8.07 17.74
CA GLN A 222 -33.35 8.53 18.78
C GLN A 222 -33.16 7.68 20.04
N GLY A 223 -32.09 7.93 20.79
CA GLY A 223 -31.67 7.12 21.93
C GLY A 223 -30.95 7.90 23.02
N ALA A 224 -30.94 7.33 24.22
CA ALA A 224 -30.31 7.91 25.40
C ALA A 224 -28.80 7.68 25.44
N GLY A 225 -28.10 8.49 26.23
CA GLY A 225 -26.66 8.38 26.43
C GLY A 225 -25.82 8.91 25.27
N GLY A 226 -24.50 8.89 25.48
CA GLY A 226 -23.53 9.34 24.48
C GLY A 226 -23.44 8.37 23.30
N GLN A 227 -23.55 8.90 22.09
CA GLN A 227 -23.46 8.14 20.86
C GLN A 227 -22.10 8.38 20.19
N ARG A 228 -21.26 7.34 20.19
CA ARG A 228 -19.96 7.39 19.54
C ARG A 228 -20.09 7.35 18.02
N ARG A 229 -19.36 8.22 17.33
CA ARG A 229 -19.20 8.22 15.88
C ARG A 229 -17.71 8.26 15.50
N PRO A 230 -17.27 7.40 14.58
CA PRO A 230 -15.94 7.49 14.02
C PRO A 230 -15.71 8.85 13.37
N PHE A 231 -14.59 9.50 13.71
CA PHE A 231 -14.30 10.83 13.19
C PHE A 231 -13.00 10.90 12.38
N ARG A 232 -11.95 10.13 12.75
CA ARG A 232 -10.68 9.87 12.04
C ARG A 232 -10.34 10.85 10.90
N VAL A 233 -10.14 12.12 11.25
CA VAL A 233 -9.93 13.21 10.27
C VAL A 233 -8.48 13.68 10.19
N GLY A 234 -7.58 13.18 11.04
CA GLY A 234 -6.21 13.66 11.17
C GLY A 234 -6.13 14.84 12.14
N GLU A 235 -5.10 15.69 11.98
CA GLU A 235 -4.87 16.88 12.83
C GLU A 235 -5.73 18.06 12.38
N VAL A 236 -6.54 18.58 13.30
CA VAL A 236 -7.53 19.64 13.06
C VAL A 236 -7.26 20.84 13.96
N THR A 237 -7.70 22.01 13.52
CA THR A 237 -7.70 23.26 14.31
C THR A 237 -9.11 23.72 14.63
N LYS A 238 -10.12 23.23 13.90
CA LYS A 238 -11.51 23.62 14.08
C LYS A 238 -12.46 22.54 13.56
N VAL A 239 -13.54 22.33 14.30
CA VAL A 239 -14.65 21.47 13.90
C VAL A 239 -15.95 22.22 14.14
N ARG A 240 -16.72 22.43 13.07
CA ARG A 240 -18.08 22.99 13.15
C ARG A 240 -19.10 21.90 12.91
N PHE A 241 -19.97 21.66 13.88
CA PHE A 241 -21.13 20.79 13.77
C PHE A 241 -22.37 21.61 13.44
N THR A 242 -22.94 21.39 12.27
CA THR A 242 -24.18 22.04 11.83
C THR A 242 -25.32 21.05 11.87
N ILE A 243 -26.43 21.40 12.53
CA ILE A 243 -27.64 20.59 12.57
C ILE A 243 -28.31 20.64 11.21
N GLU A 244 -28.57 19.47 10.61
CA GLU A 244 -29.29 19.35 9.34
C GLU A 244 -30.73 18.87 9.54
N SER A 245 -30.98 18.04 10.55
CA SER A 245 -32.30 17.57 10.93
C SER A 245 -32.34 17.07 12.38
N ALA A 246 -33.54 16.87 12.90
CA ALA A 246 -33.79 16.38 14.26
C ALA A 246 -34.94 15.38 14.32
N HIS A 247 -34.87 14.46 15.29
CA HIS A 247 -35.97 13.59 15.69
C HIS A 247 -36.92 14.31 16.62
N ALA A 248 -38.21 13.99 16.53
CA ALA A 248 -39.27 14.60 17.35
C ALA A 248 -39.28 16.14 17.31
N ALA A 249 -38.85 16.73 16.19
CA ALA A 249 -38.99 18.15 15.92
C ALA A 249 -40.47 18.54 15.89
N SER A 250 -40.81 19.64 16.57
CA SER A 250 -42.14 20.21 16.55
C SER A 250 -42.09 21.71 16.88
N ALA A 251 -43.21 22.40 16.64
CA ALA A 251 -43.36 23.81 16.97
C ALA A 251 -43.18 24.14 18.47
N GLU A 252 -43.25 23.13 19.35
CA GLU A 252 -43.15 23.27 20.80
C GLU A 252 -41.78 22.91 21.36
N LYS A 253 -40.93 22.24 20.58
CA LYS A 253 -39.64 21.70 21.03
C LYS A 253 -38.49 22.32 20.26
N GLN A 254 -37.42 22.65 20.99
CA GLN A 254 -36.12 22.96 20.38
C GLN A 254 -35.20 21.75 20.43
N VAL A 255 -34.18 21.75 19.57
CA VAL A 255 -33.09 20.77 19.66
C VAL A 255 -32.20 21.06 20.87
N ALA A 256 -31.83 20.02 21.59
CA ALA A 256 -30.83 20.09 22.65
C ALA A 256 -29.70 19.08 22.41
N ILE A 257 -28.49 19.45 22.85
CA ILE A 257 -27.33 18.57 22.92
C ILE A 257 -26.74 18.75 24.30
N ALA A 258 -26.60 17.65 25.04
CA ALA A 258 -26.08 17.69 26.40
C ALA A 258 -24.56 17.83 26.38
N GLU A 259 -23.90 17.02 25.55
CA GLU A 259 -22.44 16.94 25.56
C GLU A 259 -21.87 16.58 24.18
N ILE A 260 -20.67 17.09 23.89
CA ILE A 260 -19.81 16.68 22.77
C ILE A 260 -18.41 16.38 23.33
N GLU A 261 -18.01 15.12 23.25
CA GLU A 261 -16.69 14.68 23.68
C GLU A 261 -15.83 14.32 22.46
N PHE A 262 -14.58 14.82 22.44
CA PHE A 262 -13.61 14.49 21.41
C PHE A 262 -12.59 13.49 21.92
N PHE A 263 -12.12 12.61 21.04
CA PHE A 263 -11.12 11.61 21.39
C PHE A 263 -9.96 11.62 20.40
N GLY A 264 -8.75 11.63 20.94
CA GLY A 264 -7.49 11.52 20.19
C GLY A 264 -6.70 10.26 20.56
N PRO A 265 -5.53 10.05 19.93
CA PRO A 265 -4.64 8.97 20.31
C PRO A 265 -4.07 9.20 21.72
N SER A 266 -4.10 8.16 22.56
CA SER A 266 -3.51 8.18 23.90
C SER A 266 -2.00 8.44 23.83
N SER A 267 -1.48 9.25 24.76
CA SER A 267 -0.03 9.50 24.90
C SER A 267 0.77 8.23 25.18
N ALA A 268 0.17 7.19 25.76
CA ALA A 268 0.81 5.89 25.97
C ALA A 268 1.22 5.18 24.67
N ASN A 269 0.64 5.57 23.52
CA ASN A 269 1.05 5.06 22.20
C ASN A 269 2.29 5.77 21.61
N ARG A 270 2.79 6.86 22.23
CA ARG A 270 4.00 7.57 21.76
C ARG A 270 5.31 7.00 22.34
N SER A 271 5.23 6.14 23.35
CA SER A 271 6.35 5.57 24.10
C SER A 271 6.73 4.15 23.67
N SER A 272 6.46 3.76 22.41
CA SER A 272 6.82 2.44 21.87
C SER A 272 7.36 2.53 20.45
#